data_AF-A0A7X5VQR3-F1
#
_entry.id   AF-A0A7X5VQR3-F1
#
_cell.length_a   1.000
_cell.length_b   1.000
_cell.length_c   1.000
_cell.angle_alpha   90.00
_cell.angle_beta   90.00
_cell.angle_gamma   90.00
#
_symmetry.space_group_name_H-M   'P 1'
#
loop_
_entity.id
_entity.type
_entity.pdbx_description
1 polymer ?
#
loop_
_entity_poly.entity_id
_entity_poly.type
_entity_poly.pdbx_seq_one_letter_code
_entity_poly.pdbx_strand_id
1 'polypeptide(L)'
;MRFRMLLRDLVALLLLVLLGGAACRDATELPAINLESVYERTDRDFESAVMFRPDDATAEDPAHVLAPLIVVENGAAGSTPPEVTFAKTEDGWVYRWTDPASGIEQGIRVTLGADGFPAIFEVLHDSSGARLLFVEMSLEQQAADAFGPPLPGRRFSIERGIEETPDVVVGATFEPGTTPLGPFVYLWSEGYDVNVVLCRCMAPRVFDIVDSIAYTLTPGDPADMRPSDPAGALRL
;
A
#
# COMPACT_ATOMS: atom_id res chain seq x y z
N MET A 1 49.76 -56.10 0.57
CA MET A 1 49.62 -54.69 0.12
C MET A 1 48.79 -54.73 -1.17
N ARG A 2 47.62 -54.11 -1.36
CA ARG A 2 46.81 -53.11 -0.66
C ARG A 2 45.34 -53.41 -1.04
N PHE A 3 44.53 -53.92 -0.11
CA PHE A 3 43.08 -54.17 -0.31
C PHE A 3 42.29 -53.51 0.84
N ARG A 4 42.58 -52.23 1.09
CA ARG A 4 42.08 -51.49 2.27
C ARG A 4 41.51 -50.10 1.95
N MET A 5 41.30 -49.79 0.67
CA MET A 5 41.07 -48.41 0.22
C MET A 5 39.68 -48.17 -0.40
N LEU A 6 38.74 -49.11 -0.30
CA LEU A 6 37.40 -48.96 -0.91
C LEU A 6 36.25 -48.82 0.11
N LEU A 7 36.47 -49.16 1.39
CA LEU A 7 35.43 -49.05 2.41
C LEU A 7 35.38 -47.65 3.08
N ARG A 8 36.49 -46.92 3.04
CA ARG A 8 36.62 -45.62 3.72
C ARG A 8 35.95 -44.48 2.95
N ASP A 9 35.94 -44.56 1.62
CA ASP A 9 35.34 -43.55 0.74
C ASP A 9 33.83 -43.75 0.56
N LEU A 10 33.33 -44.99 0.69
CA LEU A 10 31.88 -45.27 0.63
C LEU A 10 31.14 -44.80 1.89
N VAL A 11 31.79 -44.86 3.06
CA VAL A 11 31.22 -44.37 4.33
C VAL A 11 31.21 -42.84 4.38
N ALA A 12 32.20 -42.18 3.76
CA ALA A 12 32.23 -40.72 3.67
C ALA A 12 31.12 -40.16 2.76
N LEU A 13 30.76 -40.88 1.69
CA LEU A 13 29.68 -40.47 0.80
C LEU A 13 28.28 -40.68 1.43
N LEU A 14 28.11 -41.72 2.27
CA LEU A 14 26.83 -41.97 2.96
C LEU A 14 26.57 -40.99 4.11
N LEU A 15 27.62 -40.45 4.75
CA LEU A 15 27.51 -39.45 5.82
C LEU A 15 27.18 -38.04 5.30
N LEU A 16 27.54 -37.71 4.05
CA LEU A 16 27.17 -36.42 3.46
C LEU A 16 25.69 -36.30 3.09
N VAL A 17 25.02 -37.42 2.79
CA VAL A 17 23.58 -37.45 2.48
C VAL A 17 22.73 -37.36 3.75
N LEU A 18 23.25 -37.81 4.91
CA LEU A 18 22.53 -37.78 6.18
C LEU A 18 22.68 -36.46 6.97
N LEU A 19 23.65 -35.60 6.61
CA LEU A 19 23.87 -34.30 7.27
C LEU A 19 23.32 -33.10 6.48
N GLY A 20 22.79 -33.31 5.27
CA GLY A 20 22.17 -32.25 4.45
C GLY A 20 20.70 -31.98 4.76
N GLY A 21 20.07 -32.74 5.65
CA GLY A 21 18.63 -32.69 5.94
C GLY A 21 18.31 -32.12 7.32
N ALA A 22 18.68 -30.87 7.61
CA ALA A 22 18.15 -30.12 8.76
C ALA A 22 18.41 -28.62 8.63
N ALA A 23 17.97 -28.03 7.53
CA ALA A 23 17.77 -26.59 7.45
C ALA A 23 16.55 -26.29 6.58
N CYS A 24 15.44 -27.00 6.81
CA CYS A 24 14.16 -26.34 6.61
C CYS A 24 14.11 -25.24 7.67
N ARG A 25 14.52 -24.03 7.28
CA ARG A 25 14.03 -22.83 7.94
C ARG A 25 12.52 -23.01 8.03
N ASP A 26 11.97 -22.93 9.24
CA ASP A 26 10.57 -22.63 9.44
C ASP A 26 10.27 -21.41 8.56
N ALA A 27 9.74 -21.65 7.37
CA ALA A 27 8.95 -20.67 6.68
C ALA A 27 7.73 -20.57 7.58
N THR A 28 7.75 -19.63 8.51
CA THR A 28 6.54 -19.19 9.19
C THR A 28 5.59 -18.81 8.06
N GLU A 29 4.65 -19.70 7.76
CA GLU A 29 3.59 -19.46 6.79
C GLU A 29 2.91 -18.20 7.28
N LEU A 30 3.07 -17.11 6.54
CA LEU A 30 2.39 -15.86 6.86
C LEU A 30 0.90 -16.23 6.94
N PRO A 31 0.18 -15.78 7.99
CA PRO A 31 -1.24 -16.06 8.08
C PRO A 31 -1.89 -15.60 6.79
N ALA A 32 -2.72 -16.48 6.20
CA ALA A 32 -3.40 -16.17 4.95
C ALA A 32 -4.20 -14.87 5.13
N ILE A 33 -4.02 -13.93 4.19
CA ILE A 33 -4.74 -12.66 4.20
C ILE A 33 -6.24 -12.94 4.11
N ASN A 34 -7.01 -12.40 5.06
CA ASN A 34 -8.45 -12.45 4.99
C ASN A 34 -8.97 -11.36 4.03
N LEU A 35 -9.07 -11.71 2.75
CA LEU A 35 -9.49 -10.78 1.69
C LEU A 35 -10.85 -10.15 1.95
N GLU A 36 -11.81 -10.92 2.48
CA GLU A 36 -13.15 -10.41 2.80
C GLU A 36 -13.05 -9.26 3.82
N SER A 37 -12.25 -9.43 4.88
CA SER A 37 -12.05 -8.36 5.87
C SER A 37 -11.36 -7.12 5.28
N VAL A 38 -10.45 -7.30 4.31
CA VAL A 38 -9.82 -6.17 3.61
C VAL A 38 -10.86 -5.42 2.78
N TYR A 39 -11.69 -6.13 2.01
CA TYR A 39 -12.75 -5.52 1.19
C TYR A 39 -13.84 -4.84 2.03
N GLU A 40 -14.24 -5.43 3.15
CA GLU A 40 -15.22 -4.82 4.05
C GLU A 40 -14.69 -3.52 4.65
N ARG A 41 -13.41 -3.51 5.06
CA ARG A 41 -12.76 -2.31 5.59
C ARG A 41 -12.69 -1.19 4.56
N THR A 42 -12.47 -1.51 3.29
CA THR A 42 -12.36 -0.51 2.21
C THR A 42 -13.69 0.10 1.77
N ASP A 43 -14.81 -0.49 2.20
CA ASP A 43 -16.15 0.01 1.94
C ASP A 43 -16.73 0.89 3.07
N ARG A 44 -15.98 1.16 4.14
CA ARG A 44 -16.46 1.87 5.32
C ARG A 44 -16.59 3.39 5.13
N ASP A 45 -17.68 3.97 5.68
CA ASP A 45 -17.85 5.42 5.87
C ASP A 45 -17.50 5.83 7.30
N PHE A 46 -17.01 7.06 7.47
CA PHE A 46 -16.68 7.63 8.79
C PHE A 46 -17.79 8.54 9.30
N GLU A 47 -18.23 8.35 10.55
CA GLU A 47 -19.18 9.25 11.21
C GLU A 47 -18.56 10.63 11.46
N SER A 48 -17.35 10.65 12.02
CA SER A 48 -16.60 11.88 12.28
C SER A 48 -15.11 11.67 12.10
N ALA A 49 -14.39 12.72 11.70
CA ALA A 49 -12.94 12.66 11.54
C ALA A 49 -12.25 14.01 11.76
N VAL A 50 -10.95 13.96 12.02
CA VAL A 50 -10.04 15.10 11.86
C VAL A 50 -9.33 14.98 10.53
N MET A 51 -9.18 16.09 9.82
CA MET A 51 -8.47 16.14 8.55
C MET A 51 -7.14 16.89 8.70
N PHE A 52 -6.05 16.25 8.31
CA PHE A 52 -4.76 16.89 8.11
C PHE A 52 -4.54 17.21 6.64
N ARG A 53 -4.13 18.45 6.35
CA ARG A 53 -3.91 18.97 4.99
C ARG A 53 -2.54 19.65 4.89
N PRO A 54 -1.91 19.71 3.71
CA PRO A 54 -0.65 20.46 3.58
C PRO A 54 -0.85 21.94 3.93
N ASP A 55 0.19 22.54 4.52
CA ASP A 55 0.21 23.92 4.99
C ASP A 55 0.13 24.96 3.85
N ASP A 56 0.62 24.65 2.66
CA ASP A 56 0.48 25.49 1.47
C ASP A 56 -0.63 25.01 0.52
N ALA A 57 -1.83 25.58 0.70
CA ALA A 57 -3.00 25.31 -0.13
C ALA A 57 -3.00 26.03 -1.49
N THR A 58 -1.96 26.80 -1.82
CA THR A 58 -1.85 27.59 -3.06
C THR A 58 -0.67 27.21 -3.94
N ALA A 59 0.15 26.27 -3.51
CA ALA A 59 1.31 25.82 -4.26
C ALA A 59 0.90 25.17 -5.59
N GLU A 60 1.42 25.70 -6.69
CA GLU A 60 1.39 25.06 -8.01
C GLU A 60 2.41 23.91 -8.12
N ASP A 61 3.19 23.67 -7.05
CA ASP A 61 4.16 22.58 -6.97
C ASP A 61 3.43 21.22 -6.98
N PRO A 62 3.71 20.33 -7.95
CA PRO A 62 3.09 19.01 -8.02
C PRO A 62 3.21 18.20 -6.72
N ALA A 63 4.28 18.37 -5.95
CA ALA A 63 4.43 17.70 -4.65
C ALA A 63 3.34 18.10 -3.64
N HIS A 64 2.92 19.36 -3.66
CA HIS A 64 1.88 19.88 -2.77
C HIS A 64 0.48 19.57 -3.29
N VAL A 65 0.29 19.68 -4.61
CA VAL A 65 -0.99 19.37 -5.28
C VAL A 65 -1.34 17.89 -5.10
N LEU A 66 -0.35 16.99 -5.21
CA LEU A 66 -0.51 15.55 -5.10
C LEU A 66 -0.38 15.00 -3.67
N ALA A 67 -0.06 15.85 -2.68
CA ALA A 67 0.04 15.44 -1.29
C ALA A 67 -1.29 14.84 -0.77
N PRO A 68 -1.29 13.96 0.23
CA PRO A 68 -2.54 13.39 0.75
C PRO A 68 -3.31 14.39 1.64
N LEU A 69 -4.65 14.35 1.60
CA LEU A 69 -5.47 14.81 2.71
C LEU A 69 -5.71 13.61 3.64
N ILE A 70 -5.10 13.63 4.82
CA ILE A 70 -5.15 12.50 5.76
C ILE A 70 -6.37 12.69 6.65
N VAL A 71 -7.31 11.75 6.62
CA VAL A 71 -8.58 11.81 7.34
C VAL A 71 -8.59 10.71 8.39
N VAL A 72 -8.51 11.07 9.67
CA VAL A 72 -8.41 10.09 10.78
C VAL A 72 -9.75 9.98 11.49
N GLU A 73 -10.35 8.79 11.47
CA GLU A 73 -11.64 8.50 12.14
C GLU A 73 -11.56 8.85 13.62
N ASN A 74 -12.61 9.48 14.18
CA ASN A 74 -12.71 9.81 15.61
C ASN A 74 -11.50 10.57 16.19
N GLY A 75 -10.73 11.28 15.34
CA GLY A 75 -9.65 12.14 15.79
C GLY A 75 -10.17 13.24 16.72
N ALA A 76 -9.31 13.70 17.64
CA ALA A 76 -9.66 14.80 18.53
C ALA A 76 -9.31 16.16 17.91
N ALA A 77 -10.16 17.18 18.09
CA ALA A 77 -9.80 18.55 17.74
C ALA A 77 -8.49 18.98 18.43
N GLY A 78 -7.63 19.68 17.69
CA GLY A 78 -6.28 20.03 18.16
C GLY A 78 -5.30 18.86 18.21
N SER A 79 -5.57 17.75 17.50
CA SER A 79 -4.60 16.66 17.33
C SER A 79 -3.30 17.18 16.72
N THR A 80 -2.16 16.62 17.16
CA THR A 80 -0.85 16.95 16.60
C THR A 80 -0.82 16.50 15.13
N PRO A 81 -0.53 17.39 14.17
CA PRO A 81 -0.41 16.99 12.78
C PRO A 81 0.83 16.09 12.58
N PRO A 82 0.77 15.12 11.66
CA PRO A 82 1.94 14.34 11.31
C PRO A 82 2.95 15.20 10.54
N GLU A 83 4.24 14.85 10.61
CA GLU A 83 5.23 15.36 9.66
C GLU A 83 5.19 14.50 8.40
N VAL A 84 5.01 15.15 7.24
CA VAL A 84 4.92 14.45 5.96
C VAL A 84 6.19 14.70 5.15
N THR A 85 6.84 13.60 4.76
CA THR A 85 7.98 13.63 3.82
C THR A 85 7.52 13.19 2.43
N PHE A 86 8.11 13.76 1.39
CA PHE A 86 7.80 13.39 0.00
C PHE A 86 9.04 13.21 -0.86
N ALA A 87 8.94 12.33 -1.85
CA ALA A 87 9.94 12.19 -2.90
C ALA A 87 9.28 11.91 -4.24
N LYS A 88 9.92 12.41 -5.30
CA LYS A 88 9.57 12.06 -6.67
C LYS A 88 10.14 10.68 -7.01
N THR A 89 9.33 9.85 -7.65
CA THR A 89 9.74 8.55 -8.20
C THR A 89 9.76 8.60 -9.73
N GLU A 90 10.11 7.49 -10.38
CA GLU A 90 10.08 7.40 -11.85
C GLU A 90 8.65 7.62 -12.39
N ASP A 91 7.67 6.99 -11.75
CA ASP A 91 6.28 6.94 -12.21
C ASP A 91 5.32 7.86 -11.43
N GLY A 92 5.84 8.69 -10.52
CA GLY A 92 5.00 9.60 -9.74
C GLY A 92 5.64 10.11 -8.46
N TRP A 93 4.96 9.93 -7.34
CA TRP A 93 5.34 10.48 -6.03
C TRP A 93 5.11 9.49 -4.91
N VAL A 94 5.85 9.65 -3.82
CA VAL A 94 5.61 8.91 -2.59
C VAL A 94 5.58 9.89 -1.44
N TYR A 95 4.64 9.68 -0.52
CA TYR A 95 4.44 10.46 0.69
C TYR A 95 4.47 9.52 1.88
N ARG A 96 5.24 9.88 2.91
CA ARG A 96 5.33 9.13 4.16
C ARG A 96 5.08 10.04 5.33
N TRP A 97 4.50 9.48 6.36
CA TRP A 97 4.33 10.14 7.62
C TRP A 97 4.43 9.15 8.76
N THR A 98 4.76 9.66 9.94
CA THR A 98 4.65 8.93 11.19
C THR A 98 3.53 9.56 11.99
N ASP A 99 2.60 8.74 12.46
CA ASP A 99 1.60 9.21 13.40
C ASP A 99 2.26 9.64 14.71
N PRO A 100 2.08 10.90 15.16
CA PRO A 100 2.65 11.34 16.42
C PRO A 100 2.09 10.61 17.65
N ALA A 101 0.88 10.04 17.57
CA ALA A 101 0.25 9.35 18.70
C ALA A 101 0.74 7.89 18.84
N SER A 102 0.77 7.13 17.76
CA SER A 102 1.15 5.70 17.75
C SER A 102 2.61 5.44 17.40
N GLY A 103 3.29 6.37 16.72
CA GLY A 103 4.63 6.16 16.17
C GLY A 103 4.68 5.22 14.95
N ILE A 104 3.53 4.82 14.42
CA ILE A 104 3.43 3.94 13.25
C ILE A 104 3.76 4.76 12.00
N GLU A 105 4.67 4.24 11.16
CA GLU A 105 4.94 4.77 9.83
C GLU A 105 3.84 4.33 8.87
N GLN A 106 3.34 5.27 8.08
CA GLN A 106 2.37 5.05 7.03
C GLN A 106 2.76 5.88 5.80
N GLY A 107 2.19 5.54 4.66
CA GLY A 107 2.43 6.30 3.45
C GLY A 107 1.52 5.93 2.30
N ILE A 108 1.56 6.76 1.27
CA ILE A 108 0.93 6.49 -0.01
C ILE A 108 1.95 6.71 -1.12
N ARG A 109 2.04 5.78 -2.07
CA ARG A 109 2.62 6.04 -3.38
C ARG A 109 1.51 6.41 -4.35
N VAL A 110 1.73 7.48 -5.09
CA VAL A 110 0.89 7.94 -6.19
C VAL A 110 1.61 7.60 -7.49
N THR A 111 1.06 6.67 -8.27
CA THR A 111 1.49 6.37 -9.63
C THR A 111 0.64 7.19 -10.60
N LEU A 112 1.28 7.93 -11.48
CA LEU A 112 0.64 8.78 -12.47
C LEU A 112 0.45 8.03 -13.80
N GLY A 113 -0.67 8.31 -14.47
CA GLY A 113 -0.90 7.93 -15.85
C GLY A 113 -0.08 8.78 -16.82
N ALA A 114 -0.11 8.40 -18.10
CA ALA A 114 0.57 9.14 -19.16
C ALA A 114 0.01 10.57 -19.36
N ASP A 115 -1.19 10.83 -18.87
CA ASP A 115 -1.85 12.13 -18.83
C ASP A 115 -1.45 12.99 -17.62
N GLY A 116 -0.66 12.44 -16.69
CA GLY A 116 -0.23 13.10 -15.46
C GLY A 116 -1.25 13.04 -14.31
N PHE A 117 -2.33 12.29 -14.46
CA PHE A 117 -3.35 12.10 -13.41
C PHE A 117 -3.01 10.89 -12.54
N PRO A 118 -3.39 10.86 -11.26
CA PRO A 118 -3.27 9.65 -10.46
C PRO A 118 -4.03 8.49 -11.09
N ALA A 119 -3.30 7.40 -11.35
CA ALA A 119 -3.84 6.18 -11.91
C ALA A 119 -3.92 5.07 -10.87
N ILE A 120 -2.95 5.02 -9.94
CA ILE A 120 -2.91 4.04 -8.85
C ILE A 120 -2.44 4.73 -7.58
N PHE A 121 -3.12 4.46 -6.47
CA PHE A 121 -2.63 4.73 -5.13
C PHE A 121 -2.24 3.41 -4.46
N GLU A 122 -1.02 3.32 -3.97
CA GLU A 122 -0.51 2.16 -3.22
C GLU A 122 -0.28 2.58 -1.76
N VAL A 123 -0.81 1.79 -0.83
CA VAL A 123 -0.59 1.96 0.61
C VAL A 123 0.74 1.33 0.99
N LEU A 124 1.58 2.06 1.73
CA LEU A 124 2.92 1.58 2.08
C LEU A 124 2.94 0.62 3.28
N HIS A 125 1.93 0.68 4.15
CA HIS A 125 1.79 -0.22 5.29
C HIS A 125 0.33 -0.64 5.50
N ASP A 126 0.09 -1.95 5.59
CA ASP A 126 -1.21 -2.51 5.96
C ASP A 126 -1.02 -3.65 6.96
N SER A 127 -1.73 -3.59 8.09
CA SER A 127 -1.60 -4.58 9.16
C SER A 127 -2.08 -5.97 8.76
N SER A 128 -2.90 -6.11 7.70
CA SER A 128 -3.32 -7.40 7.19
C SER A 128 -2.18 -8.13 6.45
N GLY A 129 -1.09 -7.43 6.11
CA GLY A 129 -0.04 -7.93 5.24
C GLY A 129 -0.34 -7.80 3.74
N ALA A 130 -1.44 -7.15 3.37
CA ALA A 130 -1.77 -6.89 1.96
C ALA A 130 -0.96 -5.72 1.39
N ARG A 131 -0.53 -5.84 0.14
CA ARG A 131 -0.20 -4.72 -0.73
C ARG A 131 -1.51 -4.15 -1.27
N LEU A 132 -2.05 -3.20 -0.52
CA LEU A 132 -3.35 -2.59 -0.80
C LEU A 132 -3.23 -1.48 -1.85
N LEU A 133 -4.01 -1.62 -2.91
CA LEU A 133 -4.06 -0.73 -4.05
C LEU A 133 -5.44 -0.12 -4.22
N PHE A 134 -5.50 1.11 -4.70
CA PHE A 134 -6.71 1.76 -5.17
C PHE A 134 -6.44 2.22 -6.59
N VAL A 135 -7.33 1.88 -7.52
CA VAL A 135 -7.06 2.02 -8.96
C VAL A 135 -8.09 2.91 -9.62
N GLU A 136 -7.65 3.69 -10.59
CA GLU A 136 -8.56 4.51 -11.38
C GLU A 136 -9.50 3.62 -12.20
N MET A 137 -10.77 3.99 -12.28
CA MET A 137 -11.84 3.16 -12.83
C MET A 137 -11.61 2.77 -14.29
N SER A 138 -11.00 3.65 -15.10
CA SER A 138 -10.70 3.30 -16.50
C SER A 138 -9.64 2.20 -16.62
N LEU A 139 -8.71 2.07 -15.66
CA LEU A 139 -7.77 0.94 -15.64
C LEU A 139 -8.49 -0.38 -15.35
N GLU A 140 -9.41 -0.40 -14.39
CA GLU A 140 -10.23 -1.57 -14.10
C GLU A 140 -11.10 -1.95 -15.31
N GLN A 141 -11.70 -0.97 -15.99
CA GLN A 141 -12.49 -1.23 -17.20
C GLN A 141 -11.63 -1.81 -18.33
N GLN A 142 -10.41 -1.28 -18.53
CA GLN A 142 -9.47 -1.83 -19.52
C GLN A 142 -9.06 -3.27 -19.19
N ALA A 143 -8.87 -3.59 -17.91
CA ALA A 143 -8.60 -4.96 -17.48
C ALA A 143 -9.80 -5.88 -17.73
N ALA A 144 -11.01 -5.43 -17.42
CA ALA A 144 -12.24 -6.17 -17.70
C ALA A 144 -12.42 -6.48 -19.19
N ASP A 145 -12.13 -5.50 -20.07
CA ASP A 145 -12.23 -5.65 -21.52
C ASP A 145 -11.16 -6.62 -22.07
N ALA A 146 -9.95 -6.61 -21.49
CA ALA A 146 -8.82 -7.42 -21.95
C ALA A 146 -8.85 -8.86 -21.41
N PHE A 147 -9.26 -9.05 -20.16
CA PHE A 147 -9.11 -10.31 -19.42
C PHE A 147 -10.44 -10.94 -19.00
N GLY A 148 -11.55 -10.21 -19.11
CA GLY A 148 -12.88 -10.65 -18.68
C GLY A 148 -13.18 -10.28 -17.23
N PRO A 149 -14.20 -10.90 -16.62
CA PRO A 149 -14.65 -10.55 -15.27
C PRO A 149 -13.61 -10.92 -14.19
N PRO A 150 -13.76 -10.42 -12.95
CA PRO A 150 -12.90 -10.79 -11.82
C PRO A 150 -12.77 -12.32 -11.65
N LEU A 151 -11.55 -12.76 -11.36
CA LEU A 151 -11.25 -14.17 -11.08
C LEU A 151 -11.90 -14.63 -9.75
N PRO A 152 -12.10 -15.94 -9.54
CA PRO A 152 -12.65 -16.44 -8.28
C PRO A 152 -11.88 -15.93 -7.05
N GLY A 153 -12.61 -15.35 -6.09
CA GLY A 153 -12.04 -14.76 -4.87
C GLY A 153 -11.51 -13.33 -5.03
N ARG A 154 -11.53 -12.76 -6.24
CA ARG A 154 -11.21 -11.36 -6.52
C ARG A 154 -12.47 -10.52 -6.67
N ARG A 155 -12.34 -9.22 -6.35
CA ARG A 155 -13.44 -8.25 -6.52
C ARG A 155 -13.29 -7.46 -7.82
N PHE A 156 -12.06 -7.28 -8.30
CA PHE A 156 -11.74 -6.48 -9.48
C PHE A 156 -11.06 -7.32 -10.56
N SER A 157 -11.30 -6.96 -11.82
CA SER A 157 -10.79 -7.64 -13.02
C SER A 157 -9.31 -7.40 -13.24
N ILE A 158 -8.79 -6.27 -12.74
CA ILE A 158 -7.36 -5.94 -12.75
C ILE A 158 -6.56 -6.75 -11.73
N GLU A 159 -7.20 -7.46 -10.80
CA GLU A 159 -6.49 -8.33 -9.86
C GLU A 159 -6.07 -9.64 -10.53
N ARG A 160 -4.80 -10.03 -10.37
CA ARG A 160 -4.37 -11.38 -10.75
C ARG A 160 -4.94 -12.43 -9.82
N GLY A 161 -4.90 -13.69 -10.25
CA GLY A 161 -5.33 -14.81 -9.43
C GLY A 161 -4.65 -14.86 -8.06
N ILE A 162 -5.38 -15.29 -7.03
CA ILE A 162 -4.88 -15.40 -5.65
C ILE A 162 -3.63 -16.29 -5.59
N GLU A 163 -3.57 -17.34 -6.41
CA GLU A 163 -2.41 -18.24 -6.49
C GLU A 163 -1.15 -17.56 -7.02
N GLU A 164 -1.28 -16.45 -7.77
CA GLU A 164 -0.15 -15.73 -8.36
C GLU A 164 0.29 -14.53 -7.49
N THR A 165 -0.66 -13.80 -6.93
CA THR A 165 -0.41 -12.60 -6.12
C THR A 165 -1.30 -12.58 -4.87
N PRO A 166 -1.12 -13.52 -3.94
CA PRO A 166 -2.04 -13.68 -2.79
C PRO A 166 -2.11 -12.43 -1.90
N ASP A 167 -1.09 -11.57 -1.98
CA ASP A 167 -0.91 -10.38 -1.18
C ASP A 167 -1.26 -9.08 -1.88
N VAL A 168 -1.45 -9.05 -3.20
CA VAL A 168 -1.89 -7.84 -3.91
C VAL A 168 -3.41 -7.79 -3.91
N VAL A 169 -3.97 -6.70 -3.39
CA VAL A 169 -5.42 -6.53 -3.28
C VAL A 169 -5.80 -5.15 -3.77
N VAL A 170 -6.79 -5.09 -4.67
CA VAL A 170 -7.41 -3.81 -5.04
C VAL A 170 -8.58 -3.56 -4.09
N GLY A 171 -8.45 -2.56 -3.21
CA GLY A 171 -9.44 -2.27 -2.19
C GLY A 171 -10.69 -1.59 -2.74
N ALA A 172 -10.51 -0.65 -3.66
CA ALA A 172 -11.60 0.02 -4.38
C ALA A 172 -11.10 0.66 -5.69
N THR A 173 -12.05 1.04 -6.55
CA THR A 173 -11.79 1.93 -7.67
C THR A 173 -12.14 3.38 -7.33
N PHE A 174 -11.49 4.32 -8.01
CA PHE A 174 -11.85 5.74 -7.94
C PHE A 174 -12.12 6.32 -9.33
N GLU A 175 -12.96 7.35 -9.39
CA GLU A 175 -13.30 8.02 -10.64
C GLU A 175 -12.13 8.88 -11.15
N PRO A 176 -11.96 9.00 -12.48
CA PRO A 176 -10.95 9.87 -13.06
C PRO A 176 -11.17 11.31 -12.61
N GLY A 177 -10.10 11.94 -12.11
CA GLY A 177 -10.13 13.33 -11.69
C GLY A 177 -10.26 14.28 -12.88
N THR A 178 -10.85 15.46 -12.65
CA THR A 178 -10.82 16.57 -13.64
C THR A 178 -9.59 17.46 -13.48
N THR A 179 -8.85 17.29 -12.38
CA THR A 179 -7.56 17.95 -12.09
C THR A 179 -6.65 16.93 -11.41
N PRO A 180 -5.32 16.96 -11.65
CA PRO A 180 -4.37 16.00 -11.08
C PRO A 180 -4.10 16.32 -9.59
N LEU A 181 -5.08 16.02 -8.75
CA LEU A 181 -5.05 16.26 -7.31
C LEU A 181 -4.66 14.99 -6.55
N GLY A 182 -3.99 15.18 -5.41
CA GLY A 182 -3.68 14.08 -4.48
C GLY A 182 -4.93 13.44 -3.87
N PRO A 183 -4.78 12.35 -3.13
CA PRO A 183 -5.91 11.62 -2.58
C PRO A 183 -6.45 12.21 -1.27
N PHE A 184 -7.67 11.83 -0.93
CA PHE A 184 -8.07 11.63 0.47
C PHE A 184 -7.58 10.25 0.92
N VAL A 185 -6.95 10.16 2.09
CA VAL A 185 -6.49 8.90 2.71
C VAL A 185 -7.21 8.75 4.05
N TYR A 186 -8.12 7.80 4.16
CA TYR A 186 -8.93 7.56 5.34
C TYR A 186 -8.27 6.53 6.23
N LEU A 187 -7.92 6.91 7.45
CA LEU A 187 -7.24 6.08 8.43
C LEU A 187 -8.16 5.71 9.57
N TRP A 188 -8.12 4.44 9.96
CA TRP A 188 -8.73 4.00 11.21
C TRP A 188 -7.86 4.40 12.41
N SER A 189 -8.46 5.01 13.43
CA SER A 189 -7.72 5.49 14.61
C SER A 189 -7.06 4.37 15.41
N GLU A 190 -7.67 3.19 15.46
CA GLU A 190 -7.17 2.03 16.20
C GLU A 190 -6.37 1.13 15.27
N GLY A 191 -5.14 1.52 14.93
CA GLY A 191 -4.23 0.68 14.14
C GLY A 191 -3.61 1.36 12.93
N TYR A 192 -4.12 2.54 12.55
CA TYR A 192 -3.54 3.36 11.48
C TYR A 192 -3.52 2.70 10.09
N ASP A 193 -4.33 1.65 9.93
CA ASP A 193 -4.61 1.08 8.62
C ASP A 193 -5.37 2.07 7.75
N VAL A 194 -5.03 2.04 6.46
CA VAL A 194 -5.78 2.76 5.44
C VAL A 194 -7.06 1.98 5.16
N ASN A 195 -8.20 2.60 5.42
CA ASN A 195 -9.50 2.05 5.07
C ASN A 195 -9.76 2.30 3.59
N VAL A 196 -9.80 3.56 3.17
CA VAL A 196 -10.11 3.92 1.78
C VAL A 196 -9.24 5.06 1.29
N VAL A 197 -8.93 5.04 -0.01
CA VAL A 197 -8.24 6.13 -0.71
C VAL A 197 -9.10 6.57 -1.89
N LEU A 198 -9.36 7.87 -1.98
CA LEU A 198 -10.24 8.45 -3.00
C LEU A 198 -9.59 9.64 -3.67
N CYS A 199 -9.97 9.89 -4.92
CA CYS A 199 -9.66 11.15 -5.57
C CYS A 199 -10.36 12.31 -4.83
N ARG A 200 -9.68 13.45 -4.65
CA ARG A 200 -10.26 14.65 -4.02
C ARG A 200 -11.48 15.22 -4.77
N CYS A 201 -11.70 14.82 -6.03
CA CYS A 201 -12.86 15.25 -6.81
C CYS A 201 -14.14 14.46 -6.46
N MET A 202 -14.03 13.35 -5.72
CA MET A 202 -15.17 12.50 -5.36
C MET A 202 -15.86 13.00 -4.09
N ALA A 203 -17.10 12.52 -3.88
CA ALA A 203 -17.80 12.76 -2.62
C ALA A 203 -16.99 12.17 -1.45
N PRO A 204 -16.75 12.94 -0.37
CA PRO A 204 -16.01 12.44 0.78
C PRO A 204 -16.78 11.32 1.49
N ARG A 205 -16.05 10.35 2.04
CA ARG A 205 -16.60 9.23 2.84
C ARG A 205 -16.58 9.50 4.34
N VAL A 206 -16.87 10.75 4.70
CA VAL A 206 -16.97 11.20 6.08
C VAL A 206 -18.14 12.17 6.21
N PHE A 207 -18.97 11.95 7.24
CA PHE A 207 -20.14 12.78 7.48
C PHE A 207 -19.79 14.12 8.14
N ASP A 208 -18.87 14.13 9.10
CA ASP A 208 -18.46 15.34 9.80
C ASP A 208 -16.92 15.47 9.93
N ILE A 209 -16.39 16.65 9.57
CA ILE A 209 -14.98 17.00 9.79
C ILE A 209 -14.95 17.94 11.00
N VAL A 210 -14.52 17.41 12.14
CA VAL A 210 -14.55 18.14 13.42
C VAL A 210 -13.41 19.15 13.54
N ASP A 211 -12.32 18.94 12.80
CA ASP A 211 -11.18 19.86 12.72
C ASP A 211 -10.41 19.68 11.41
N SER A 212 -9.76 20.75 10.94
CA SER A 212 -8.89 20.73 9.77
C SER A 212 -7.56 21.42 10.07
N ILE A 213 -6.52 20.61 10.20
CA ILE A 213 -5.22 21.01 10.74
C ILE A 213 -4.17 20.95 9.62
N ALA A 214 -3.30 21.95 9.54
CA ALA A 214 -2.21 21.97 8.59
C ALA A 214 -1.05 21.06 9.06
N TYR A 215 -0.47 20.28 8.14
CA TYR A 215 0.80 19.59 8.33
C TYR A 215 1.88 20.21 7.44
N THR A 216 3.13 20.09 7.88
CA THR A 216 4.30 20.52 7.11
C THR A 216 4.71 19.44 6.12
N LEU A 217 4.96 19.83 4.87
CA LEU A 217 5.48 18.95 3.83
C LEU A 217 6.98 19.20 3.65
N THR A 218 7.80 18.13 3.73
CA THR A 218 9.27 18.24 3.64
C THR A 218 9.86 17.29 2.60
N PRO A 219 10.89 17.69 1.83
CA PRO A 219 11.55 16.78 0.91
C PRO A 219 12.24 15.62 1.64
N GLY A 220 12.03 14.40 1.17
CA GLY A 220 12.75 13.19 1.60
C GLY A 220 13.71 12.67 0.53
N ASP A 221 14.57 11.71 0.90
CA ASP A 221 15.45 11.02 -0.05
C ASP A 221 14.65 9.91 -0.78
N PRO A 222 14.57 9.92 -2.12
CA PRO A 222 13.92 8.84 -2.88
C PRO A 222 14.44 7.43 -2.57
N ALA A 223 15.69 7.28 -2.13
CA ALA A 223 16.26 5.99 -1.74
C ALA A 223 15.65 5.46 -0.43
N ASP A 224 15.49 6.34 0.55
CA ASP A 224 14.86 6.03 1.85
C ASP A 224 13.35 5.86 1.68
N MET A 225 12.79 6.43 0.61
CA MET A 225 11.37 6.37 0.31
C MET A 225 10.93 5.25 -0.64
N ARG A 226 11.74 4.18 -0.80
CA ARG A 226 11.27 2.94 -1.45
C ARG A 226 10.54 2.03 -0.45
N PRO A 227 9.48 1.29 -0.85
CA PRO A 227 8.94 0.19 -0.05
C PRO A 227 10.06 -0.80 0.23
N SER A 228 10.02 -1.43 1.40
CA SER A 228 11.02 -2.39 1.85
C SER A 228 11.02 -3.72 1.06
N ASP A 229 10.09 -3.90 0.11
CA ASP A 229 10.00 -5.11 -0.72
C ASP A 229 10.80 -4.99 -2.05
N PRO A 230 11.83 -5.82 -2.28
CA PRO A 230 12.63 -5.83 -3.51
C PRO A 230 11.90 -6.36 -4.76
N ALA A 231 10.64 -6.83 -4.69
CA ALA A 231 9.88 -7.23 -5.87
C ALA A 231 9.47 -6.06 -6.80
N GLY A 232 9.52 -4.81 -6.29
CA GLY A 232 9.86 -3.55 -6.98
C GLY A 232 9.00 -3.02 -8.14
N ALA A 233 8.30 -3.87 -8.88
CA ALA A 233 7.38 -3.46 -9.93
C ALA A 233 5.96 -3.82 -9.50
N LEU A 234 5.03 -2.88 -9.60
CA LEU A 234 3.61 -3.17 -9.51
C LEU A 234 3.29 -4.26 -10.54
N ARG A 235 2.97 -5.46 -10.06
CA ARG A 235 2.49 -6.56 -10.91
C ARG A 235 0.99 -6.66 -10.73
N LEU A 236 0.30 -5.75 -11.43
CA LEU A 236 -1.12 -5.88 -11.74
C LEU A 236 -1.28 -6.83 -12.94
#